data_AF-A0A6V7JLU6-F1
#
_entry.id   AF-A0A6V7JLU6-F1
#
_cell.length_a   1.000
_cell.length_b   1.000
_cell.length_c   1.000
_cell.angle_alpha   90.00
_cell.angle_beta   90.00
_cell.angle_gamma   90.00
#
_symmetry.space_group_name_H-M   'P 1'
#
loop_
_entity.id
_entity.type
_entity.pdbx_description
1 polymer ?
#
loop_
_entity_poly.entity_id
_entity_poly.type
_entity_poly.pdbx_seq_one_letter_code
_entity_poly.pdbx_strand_id
1 'polypeptide(L)' 'TKCKLKNHYRAHRLSFWLNLVPDLHKPGSDDVPRSHHLLDAEQ' A
#
# COMPACT_ATOMS: atom_id res chain seq x y z
N THR A 1 -22.56 -25.29 -19.46
CA THR A 1 -21.86 -25.14 -18.16
C THR A 1 -22.05 -23.71 -17.68
N LYS A 2 -22.76 -23.46 -16.56
CA LYS A 2 -23.10 -22.10 -16.10
C LYS A 2 -21.90 -21.52 -15.33
N CYS A 3 -21.28 -20.44 -15.83
CA CYS A 3 -20.20 -19.74 -15.11
C CYS A 3 -20.74 -19.22 -13.78
N LYS A 4 -20.22 -19.75 -12.67
CA LYS A 4 -20.54 -19.27 -11.32
C LYS A 4 -19.72 -18.00 -11.05
N LEU A 5 -20.41 -16.87 -10.90
CA LEU A 5 -19.81 -15.61 -10.45
C LEU A 5 -19.13 -15.86 -9.10
N LYS A 6 -17.82 -15.63 -9.00
CA LYS A 6 -17.08 -15.74 -7.75
C LYS A 6 -17.07 -14.39 -7.06
N ASN A 7 -17.69 -14.30 -5.89
CA ASN A 7 -17.68 -13.09 -5.08
C ASN A 7 -16.32 -12.95 -4.39
N HIS A 8 -15.82 -11.71 -4.30
CA HIS A 8 -14.67 -11.31 -3.49
C HIS A 8 -13.35 -12.04 -3.80
N TYR A 9 -13.04 -12.21 -5.09
CA TYR A 9 -11.77 -12.79 -5.52
C TYR A 9 -10.58 -12.07 -4.87
N ARG A 10 -9.85 -12.80 -4.03
CA ARG A 10 -8.66 -12.31 -3.30
C ARG A 10 -8.90 -11.07 -2.45
N ALA A 11 -10.13 -10.82 -1.97
CA ALA A 11 -10.44 -9.61 -1.22
C ALA A 11 -9.48 -9.35 -0.03
N HIS A 12 -9.10 -10.38 0.72
CA HIS A 12 -8.11 -10.25 1.79
C HIS A 12 -6.75 -9.69 1.29
N ARG A 13 -6.23 -10.20 0.16
CA ARG A 13 -4.99 -9.69 -0.44
C ARG A 13 -5.17 -8.29 -1.00
N LEU A 14 -6.32 -7.99 -1.60
CA LEU A 14 -6.61 -6.65 -2.12
C LEU A 14 -6.71 -5.63 -0.99
N SER A 15 -7.36 -5.96 0.12
CA SER A 15 -7.46 -5.07 1.29
C SER A 15 -6.10 -4.71 1.87
N PHE A 16 -5.14 -5.64 1.86
CA PHE A 16 -3.75 -5.37 2.26
C PHE A 16 -3.11 -4.28 1.39
N TRP A 17 -3.22 -4.37 0.06
CA TRP A 17 -2.63 -3.40 -0.85
C TRP A 17 -3.38 -2.07 -0.89
N LEU A 18 -4.71 -2.09 -0.75
CA LEU A 18 -5.55 -0.90 -0.88
C LEU A 18 -5.63 -0.06 0.39
N ASN A 19 -5.49 -0.68 1.58
CA ASN A 19 -5.62 0.04 2.85
C ASN A 19 -4.33 -0.03 3.68
N LEU A 20 -3.74 -1.22 3.85
CA LEU A 20 -2.61 -1.39 4.77
C LEU A 20 -1.29 -0.82 4.23
N VAL A 21 -0.97 -1.04 2.96
CA VAL A 21 0.28 -0.51 2.37
C VAL A 21 0.27 1.02 2.34
N PRO A 22 -0.81 1.70 1.91
CA PRO A 22 -0.90 3.16 2.03
C PRO A 22 -0.81 3.65 3.47
N ASP A 23 -1.42 2.95 4.43
CA ASP A 23 -1.31 3.30 5.85
C ASP A 23 0.13 3.15 6.37
N LEU A 24 0.86 2.12 5.94
CA LEU A 24 2.27 1.92 6.29
C LEU A 24 3.20 2.94 5.59
N HIS A 25 2.85 3.37 4.38
CA HIS A 25 3.58 4.40 3.63
C HIS A 25 3.21 5.83 4.02
N LYS A 26 2.31 6.04 4.98
CA LYS A 26 2.13 7.38 5.56
C LYS A 26 3.49 7.79 6.15
N PRO A 27 4.13 8.86 5.63
CA PRO A 27 5.34 9.37 6.23
C PRO A 27 5.01 9.66 7.69
N GLY A 28 5.70 9.00 8.61
CA GLY A 28 5.34 9.05 10.02
C GLY A 28 5.45 10.48 10.53
N SER A 29 4.34 11.05 11.03
CA SER A 29 4.24 12.31 11.79
C SER A 29 4.84 13.58 11.14
N ASP A 30 4.33 14.74 11.55
CA ASP A 30 4.84 16.08 11.14
C ASP A 30 6.30 16.33 11.57
N ASP A 31 6.88 15.44 12.40
CA ASP A 31 8.24 15.52 12.94
C ASP A 31 9.32 14.89 12.03
N VAL A 32 8.94 14.33 10.88
CA VAL A 32 9.88 13.64 9.98
C VAL A 32 10.17 14.53 8.75
N PRO A 33 11.40 15.04 8.61
CA PRO A 33 11.79 15.88 7.47
C PRO A 33 11.45 15.24 6.11
N ARG A 34 10.97 16.03 5.13
CA ARG A 34 10.67 15.54 3.76
C ARG A 34 11.85 14.87 3.06
N SER A 35 13.07 15.00 3.58
CA SER A 35 14.28 14.37 3.07
C SER A 35 14.31 12.84 3.26
N HIS A 36 13.45 12.25 4.10
CA HIS A 36 13.47 10.80 4.34
C HIS A 36 13.03 9.93 3.14
N HIS A 37 12.40 10.51 2.11
CA HIS A 37 12.06 9.80 0.86
C HIS A 37 13.03 10.09 -0.30
N LEU A 38 13.99 11.00 -0.10
CA LEU A 38 15.07 11.17 -1.05
C LEU A 38 16.05 10.03 -0.77
N LEU A 39 16.05 9.02 -1.63
CA LEU A 39 17.24 8.18 -1.77
C LEU A 39 18.35 9.14 -2.18
N ASP A 40 19.33 9.37 -1.30
CA ASP A 40 20.49 10.21 -1.60
C ASP A 40 21.06 9.72 -2.93
N ALA A 41 20.84 10.52 -3.97
CA ALA A 41 21.31 10.25 -5.31
C ALA A 41 22.79 10.62 -5.38
N GLU A 42 23.65 10.00 -4.57
CA GLU A 42 25.09 9.96 -4.78
C GLU A 42 25.79 9.11 -3.70
N GLN A 43 26.32 7.95 -4.12
CA GLN A 43 27.74 7.62 -4.00
C GLN A 43 28.13 6.61 -5.08
#